data_AF-A0A0F2L639-F1
#
_entry.id   AF-A0A0F2L639-F1
#
_cell.length_a   1.000
_cell.length_b   1.000
_cell.length_c   1.000
_cell.angle_alpha   90.00
_cell.angle_beta   90.00
_cell.angle_gamma   90.00
#
_symmetry.space_group_name_H-M   'P 1'
#
loop_
_entity.id
_entity.type
_entity.pdbx_description
1 polymer ?
#
loop_
_entity_poly.entity_id
_entity_poly.type
_entity_poly.pdbx_seq_one_letter_code
_entity_poly.pdbx_strand_id
1 'polypeptide(L)'
;MRYALASAIFSIAATIVAAALQGLGPAAAPAMVFMLAIDIVLFFLGRRDASSMADLAANEVEAAEYKALVILVILLFALSVLAMGYFLVAELAPGALQLA
;
A
#
# COMPACT_ATOMS: atom_id res chain seq x y z
N MET A 1 -5.61 6.83 -15.25
CA MET A 1 -4.30 6.26 -14.83
C MET A 1 -3.54 7.04 -13.75
N ARG A 2 -3.79 8.35 -13.57
CA ARG A 2 -3.02 9.16 -12.61
C ARG A 2 -3.07 8.59 -11.19
N TYR A 3 -4.20 8.01 -10.79
CA TYR A 3 -4.37 7.46 -9.44
C TYR A 3 -3.82 6.04 -9.32
N ALA A 4 -3.92 5.20 -10.37
CA ALA A 4 -3.32 3.87 -10.36
C ALA A 4 -1.79 3.94 -10.22
N LEU A 5 -1.15 4.85 -10.97
CA LEU A 5 0.28 5.09 -10.86
C LEU A 5 0.65 5.69 -9.50
N ALA A 6 -0.10 6.67 -9.01
CA ALA A 6 0.15 7.27 -7.70
C ALA A 6 0.04 6.23 -6.57
N SER A 7 -0.96 5.35 -6.63
CA SER A 7 -1.11 4.24 -5.69
C SER A 7 0.09 3.31 -5.74
N ALA A 8 0.50 2.84 -6.91
CA ALA A 8 1.63 1.94 -7.05
C ALA A 8 2.94 2.54 -6.49
N ILE A 9 3.24 3.79 -6.85
CA ILE A 9 4.43 4.49 -6.36
C ILE A 9 4.37 4.68 -4.85
N PHE A 10 3.21 5.09 -4.32
CA PHE A 10 3.07 5.32 -2.89
C PHE A 10 3.18 4.04 -2.09
N SER A 11 2.59 2.92 -2.52
CA SER A 11 2.72 1.64 -1.82
C SER A 11 4.17 1.16 -1.74
N ILE A 12 4.95 1.34 -2.83
CA ILE A 12 6.39 1.05 -2.83
C ILE A 12 7.14 1.98 -1.87
N ALA A 13 6.89 3.29 -1.95
CA ALA A 13 7.53 4.27 -1.09
C ALA A 13 7.21 4.02 0.39
N ALA A 14 5.95 3.75 0.73
CA ALA A 14 5.50 3.47 2.08
C ALA A 14 6.16 2.19 2.63
N THR A 15 6.33 1.16 1.80
CA THR A 15 7.07 -0.06 2.16
C THR A 15 8.53 0.23 2.48
N ILE A 16 9.21 1.01 1.63
CA ILE A 16 10.62 1.41 1.82
C ILE A 16 10.77 2.24 3.10
N VAL A 17 9.89 3.22 3.31
CA VAL A 17 9.93 4.06 4.51
C VAL A 17 9.66 3.22 5.75
N ALA A 18 8.67 2.32 5.73
CA ALA A 18 8.39 1.45 6.87
C ALA A 18 9.60 0.57 7.24
N ALA A 19 10.30 0.02 6.23
CA ALA A 19 11.54 -0.71 6.45
C ALA A 19 12.65 0.18 7.03
N ALA A 20 12.77 1.43 6.57
CA ALA A 20 13.76 2.38 7.08
C ALA A 20 13.47 2.87 8.51
N LEU A 21 12.21 2.84 8.94
CA LEU A 21 11.79 3.22 10.29
C LEU A 21 11.94 2.09 11.31
N GLN A 22 12.27 0.87 10.86
CA GLN A 22 12.46 -0.28 11.73
C GLN A 22 13.55 0.00 12.78
N GLY A 23 13.25 -0.21 14.06
CA GLY A 23 14.21 -0.06 15.16
C GLY A 23 14.33 1.36 15.71
N LEU A 24 13.52 2.31 15.23
CA LEU A 24 13.37 3.64 15.85
C LEU A 24 12.48 3.61 17.10
N GLY A 25 11.93 2.44 17.44
CA GLY A 25 11.07 2.25 18.60
C GLY A 25 9.62 2.70 18.36
N PRO A 26 8.79 2.71 19.42
CA PRO A 26 7.35 2.91 19.31
C PRO A 26 6.94 4.30 18.78
N ALA A 27 7.86 5.27 18.79
CA ALA A 27 7.64 6.60 18.24
C ALA A 27 7.41 6.60 16.71
N ALA A 28 7.84 5.56 15.99
CA ALA A 28 7.60 5.42 14.55
C ALA A 28 6.18 4.93 14.21
N ALA A 29 5.47 4.31 15.17
CA ALA A 29 4.17 3.69 14.93
C ALA A 29 3.11 4.68 14.41
N PRO A 30 2.94 5.90 14.96
CA PRO A 30 1.97 6.87 14.43
C PRO A 30 2.24 7.25 12.97
N ALA A 31 3.52 7.39 12.57
CA ALA A 31 3.89 7.71 11.20
C ALA A 31 3.53 6.55 10.25
N MET A 32 3.80 5.31 10.65
CA MET A 32 3.41 4.11 9.88
C MET A 32 1.89 3.98 9.72
N VAL A 33 1.11 4.23 10.79
CA VAL A 33 -0.36 4.24 10.72
C VAL A 33 -0.86 5.33 9.77
N PHE A 34 -0.27 6.52 9.81
CA PHE A 34 -0.65 7.61 8.91
C PHE A 34 -0.35 7.30 7.44
N MET A 35 0.82 6.75 7.15
CA MET A 35 1.18 6.29 5.80
C MET A 35 0.22 5.20 5.31
N LEU A 36 -0.12 4.23 6.16
CA LEU A 36 -1.06 3.17 5.83
C LEU A 36 -2.45 3.74 5.49
N ALA A 37 -2.92 4.74 6.23
CA ALA A 37 -4.19 5.40 5.94
C ALA A 37 -4.18 6.09 4.56
N ILE A 38 -3.10 6.77 4.20
CA ILE A 38 -2.93 7.37 2.87
C ILE A 38 -2.91 6.29 1.78
N ASP A 39 -2.17 5.20 2.00
CA ASP A 39 -2.03 4.10 1.04
C ASP A 39 -3.38 3.45 0.76
N ILE A 40 -4.22 3.25 1.79
CA ILE A 40 -5.59 2.74 1.64
C ILE A 40 -6.42 3.64 0.73
N VAL A 41 -6.38 4.96 0.95
CA VAL A 41 -7.14 5.92 0.13
C VAL A 41 -6.66 5.89 -1.32
N LEU A 42 -5.35 5.93 -1.53
CA LEU A 42 -4.77 5.87 -2.88
C LEU A 42 -5.08 4.54 -3.57
N PHE A 43 -5.06 3.42 -2.86
CA PHE A 43 -5.45 2.12 -3.37
C PHE A 43 -6.88 2.11 -3.91
N PHE A 44 -7.86 2.62 -3.14
CA PHE A 44 -9.24 2.68 -3.61
C PHE A 44 -9.40 3.56 -4.84
N LEU A 45 -8.74 4.72 -4.87
CA LEU A 45 -8.74 5.60 -6.03
C LEU A 45 -8.07 4.95 -7.24
N GLY A 46 -6.92 4.31 -7.04
CA GLY A 46 -6.13 3.66 -8.09
C GLY A 46 -6.82 2.44 -8.67
N ARG A 47 -7.44 1.60 -7.82
CA ARG A 47 -8.25 0.45 -8.26
C ARG A 47 -9.43 0.90 -9.10
N ARG A 48 -10.17 1.93 -8.65
CA ARG A 48 -11.34 2.47 -9.38
C ARG A 48 -10.92 3.06 -10.72
N ASP A 49 -9.81 3.80 -10.76
CA ASP A 49 -9.26 4.39 -11.99
C ASP A 49 -8.79 3.31 -12.96
N ALA A 50 -8.11 2.25 -12.49
CA ALA A 50 -7.68 1.15 -13.36
C ALA A 50 -8.85 0.30 -13.87
N SER A 51 -9.87 0.05 -13.03
CA SER A 51 -11.05 -0.71 -13.44
C SER A 51 -11.90 0.04 -14.48
N SER A 52 -12.09 1.35 -14.31
CA SER A 52 -12.87 2.14 -15.29
C SER A 52 -12.19 2.20 -16.65
N MET A 53 -10.86 2.19 -16.70
CA MET A 53 -10.12 2.11 -17.97
C MET A 53 -10.29 0.74 -18.63
N ALA A 54 -10.32 -0.35 -17.86
CA ALA A 54 -10.59 -1.69 -18.39
C ALA A 54 -11.96 -1.78 -19.06
N ASP A 55 -12.96 -1.09 -18.51
CA ASP A 55 -14.32 -1.02 -19.08
C ASP A 55 -14.40 -0.14 -20.35
N LEU A 56 -13.46 0.80 -20.51
CA LEU A 56 -13.38 1.73 -21.64
C LEU A 56 -12.41 1.30 -22.75
N ALA A 57 -11.76 0.14 -22.60
CA ALA A 57 -10.74 -0.33 -23.54
C ALA A 57 -11.32 -0.52 -24.95
N ALA A 58 -10.55 -0.10 -25.96
CA ALA A 58 -10.97 -0.16 -27.36
C ALA A 58 -10.84 -1.57 -27.96
N ASN A 59 -10.04 -2.44 -27.35
CA ASN A 59 -9.81 -3.80 -27.80
C ASN A 59 -9.44 -4.75 -26.64
N GLU A 60 -9.38 -6.05 -26.93
CA GLU A 60 -9.13 -7.10 -25.94
C GLU A 60 -7.71 -7.06 -25.33
N VAL A 61 -6.71 -6.60 -26.10
CA VAL A 61 -5.32 -6.50 -25.63
C VAL A 61 -5.20 -5.39 -24.60
N GLU A 62 -5.73 -4.21 -24.93
CA GLU A 62 -5.77 -3.05 -24.04
C GLU A 62 -6.57 -3.36 -22.76
N ALA A 63 -7.70 -4.09 -22.87
CA ALA A 63 -8.47 -4.54 -21.71
C ALA A 63 -7.66 -5.49 -20.80
N ALA A 64 -6.83 -6.36 -21.38
CA ALA A 64 -5.96 -7.25 -20.62
C ALA A 64 -4.85 -6.49 -19.87
N GLU A 65 -4.25 -5.46 -20.49
CA GLU A 65 -3.27 -4.59 -19.85
C GLU A 65 -3.85 -3.85 -18.65
N TYR A 66 -5.06 -3.30 -18.77
CA TYR A 66 -5.73 -2.64 -17.64
C TYR A 66 -6.12 -3.60 -16.53
N LYS A 67 -6.55 -4.84 -16.86
CA LYS A 67 -6.76 -5.89 -15.84
C LYS A 67 -5.45 -6.24 -15.13
N ALA A 68 -4.33 -6.36 -15.85
CA ALA A 68 -3.03 -6.60 -15.26
C ALA A 68 -2.61 -5.43 -14.33
N LEU A 69 -2.90 -4.18 -14.71
CA LEU A 69 -2.66 -3.02 -13.87
C LEU A 69 -3.50 -3.05 -12.59
N VAL A 70 -4.78 -3.43 -12.66
CA VAL A 70 -5.62 -3.61 -11.46
C VAL A 70 -4.99 -4.64 -10.52
N ILE A 71 -4.55 -5.78 -11.05
CA ILE A 71 -3.89 -6.83 -10.26
C ILE A 71 -2.60 -6.29 -9.62
N LEU A 72 -1.79 -5.57 -10.38
CA LEU A 72 -0.54 -4.99 -9.88
C LEU A 72 -0.78 -4.02 -8.72
N VAL A 73 -1.77 -3.13 -8.84
CA VAL A 73 -2.15 -2.19 -7.77
C VAL A 73 -2.59 -2.94 -6.50
N ILE A 74 -3.35 -4.03 -6.66
CA ILE A 74 -3.77 -4.89 -5.53
C ILE A 74 -2.55 -5.55 -4.87
N LEU A 75 -1.63 -6.11 -5.66
CA LEU A 75 -0.46 -6.80 -5.13
C LEU A 75 0.48 -5.85 -4.39
N LEU A 76 0.73 -4.65 -4.94
CA LEU A 76 1.58 -3.65 -4.29
C LEU A 76 0.96 -3.13 -3.00
N PHE A 77 -0.35 -2.85 -2.99
CA PHE A 77 -1.06 -2.47 -1.79
C PHE A 77 -1.02 -3.58 -0.72
N ALA A 78 -1.28 -4.84 -1.11
CA ALA A 78 -1.22 -5.96 -0.19
C ALA A 78 0.17 -6.14 0.43
N LEU A 79 1.23 -6.03 -0.38
CA LEU A 79 2.61 -6.07 0.09
C LEU A 79 2.89 -4.95 1.10
N SER A 80 2.46 -3.73 0.78
CA SER A 80 2.62 -2.54 1.62
C SER A 80 1.92 -2.69 2.97
N VAL A 81 0.66 -3.14 2.98
CA VAL A 81 -0.12 -3.41 4.20
C VAL A 81 0.53 -4.51 5.03
N LEU A 82 0.97 -5.62 4.41
CA LEU A 82 1.63 -6.72 5.11
C LEU A 82 2.96 -6.28 5.74
N ALA A 83 3.77 -5.53 5.01
CA ALA A 83 5.05 -5.01 5.51
C ALA A 83 4.84 -4.04 6.67
N MET A 84 4.01 -3.01 6.49
CA MET A 84 3.69 -2.05 7.56
C MET A 84 3.02 -2.71 8.76
N GLY A 85 2.10 -3.65 8.54
CA GLY A 85 1.45 -4.40 9.61
C GLY A 85 2.44 -5.23 10.42
N TYR A 86 3.37 -5.92 9.76
CA TYR A 86 4.46 -6.63 10.43
C TYR A 86 5.33 -5.70 11.27
N PHE A 87 5.76 -4.56 10.71
CA PHE A 87 6.59 -3.59 11.45
C PHE A 87 5.84 -2.95 12.63
N LEU A 88 4.55 -2.62 12.47
CA LEU A 88 3.73 -2.11 13.57
C LEU A 88 3.63 -3.10 14.72
N VAL A 89 3.39 -4.39 14.43
CA VAL A 89 3.35 -5.43 15.46
C VAL A 89 4.71 -5.58 16.13
N ALA A 90 5.79 -5.57 15.35
CA ALA A 90 7.15 -5.68 15.88
C ALA A 90 7.54 -4.51 16.80
N GLU A 91 7.08 -3.28 16.52
CA GLU A 91 7.35 -2.11 17.36
C GLU A 91 6.47 -2.04 18.62
N LEU A 92 5.24 -2.60 18.58
CA LEU A 92 4.31 -2.57 19.71
C LEU A 92 4.48 -3.77 20.68
N ALA A 93 4.97 -4.91 20.19
CA ALA A 93 5.16 -6.12 21.01
C ALA A 93 6.15 -5.96 22.19
N PRO A 94 7.28 -5.24 22.08
CA PRO A 94 8.19 -5.01 23.20
C PRO A 94 7.54 -4.21 24.34
N GLY A 95 6.59 -3.32 24.03
CA GLY A 95 5.85 -2.54 25.02
C GLY A 95 4.77 -3.34 25.77
N ALA A 96 4.21 -4.38 25.15
CA ALA A 96 3.19 -5.22 25.77
C ALA A 96 3.74 -6.21 26.82
N LEU A 97 5.01 -6.61 26.69
CA LEU A 97 5.70 -7.51 27.62
C LEU A 97 6.30 -6.80 28.85
N GLN A 98 6.45 -5.48 28.83
CA GLN A 98 6.94 -4.70 29.98
C GLN A 98 5.82 -4.21 30.91
N LEU A 99 4.55 -4.35 30.49
CA LEU A 99 3.35 -3.97 31.25
C LEU A 99 2.59 -5.19 31.83
N ALA A 100 3.12 -6.40 31.66
CA ALA A 100 2.61 -7.65 32.25
C ALA A 100 3.56 -8.15 33.34
#